data_AF-A0A7K0FHJ3-F1
#
_entry.id   AF-A0A7K0FHJ3-F1
#
_cell.length_a   1.000
_cell.length_b   1.000
_cell.length_c   1.000
_cell.angle_alpha   90.00
_cell.angle_beta   90.00
_cell.angle_gamma   90.00
#
_symmetry.space_group_name_H-M   'P 1'
#
loop_
_entity.id
_entity.type
_entity.pdbx_description
1 polymer ?
#
loop_
_entity_poly.entity_id
_entity_poly.type
_entity_poly.pdbx_seq_one_letter_code
_entity_poly.pdbx_strand_id
1 'polypeptide(L)' 'MEKEENIEALLGIPQEEMALLLQVNLVHWELFLTGRSSLPTVALLKLTEMLTVLKESEIEEPDAAVVKEEQVRINK' A
#
# COMPACT_ATOMS: atom_id res chain seq x y z
N MET A 1 -8.24 22.13 3.47
CA MET A 1 -8.93 21.02 2.80
C MET A 1 -8.25 19.77 3.28
N GLU A 2 -8.98 18.89 3.95
CA GLU A 2 -8.46 17.61 4.43
C GLU A 2 -7.88 16.88 3.22
N LYS A 3 -6.60 16.50 3.29
CA LYS A 3 -5.94 15.80 2.18
C LYS A 3 -6.65 14.46 2.06
N GLU A 4 -7.56 14.33 1.11
CA GLU A 4 -8.08 13.03 0.71
C GLU A 4 -6.85 12.17 0.39
N GLU A 5 -6.63 11.14 1.20
CA GLU A 5 -5.52 10.19 1.05
C GLU A 5 -5.74 9.44 -0.25
N ASN A 6 -5.20 10.00 -1.34
CA ASN A 6 -5.27 9.37 -2.66
C ASN A 6 -4.40 8.11 -2.64
N ILE A 7 -4.82 7.05 -3.36
CA ILE A 7 -4.14 5.75 -3.40
C ILE A 7 -2.65 5.88 -3.76
N GLU A 8 -2.29 6.89 -4.56
CA GLU A 8 -0.91 7.26 -4.88
C GLU A 8 -0.10 7.68 -3.66
N ALA A 9 -0.68 8.49 -2.78
CA ALA A 9 0.00 8.94 -1.56
C ALA A 9 0.19 7.78 -0.58
N LEU A 10 -0.76 6.86 -0.54
CA LEU A 10 -0.70 5.66 0.29
C LEU A 10 0.36 4.67 -0.20
N LEU A 11 0.43 4.43 -1.51
CA LEU A 11 1.37 3.46 -2.10
C LEU A 11 2.72 4.07 -2.48
N GLY A 12 2.82 5.40 -2.52
CA GLY A 12 4.01 6.10 -3.01
C GLY A 12 4.29 5.90 -4.50
N ILE A 13 3.28 5.52 -5.28
CA ILE A 13 3.41 5.17 -6.71
C ILE A 13 2.66 6.22 -7.56
N PRO A 14 3.32 6.85 -8.56
CA PRO A 14 2.69 7.76 -9.50
C PRO A 14 1.54 7.14 -10.30
N GLN A 15 0.57 7.93 -10.76
CA GLN A 15 -0.60 7.42 -11.51
C GLN A 15 -0.23 6.61 -12.75
N GLU A 16 0.75 7.10 -13.52
CA GLU A 16 1.20 6.43 -14.74
C GLU A 16 1.82 5.06 -14.43
N GLU A 17 2.62 5.00 -13.36
CA GLU A 17 3.24 3.76 -12.90
C GLU A 17 2.20 2.78 -12.33
N MET A 18 1.19 3.30 -11.63
CA MET A 18 0.08 2.49 -11.11
C MET A 18 -0.73 1.86 -12.25
N ALA A 19 -1.07 2.65 -13.27
CA ALA A 19 -1.78 2.15 -14.45
C ALA A 19 -0.98 1.05 -15.16
N LEU A 20 0.33 1.24 -15.32
CA LEU A 20 1.23 0.22 -15.88
C LEU A 20 1.27 -1.04 -15.02
N LEU A 21 1.39 -0.91 -13.69
CA LEU A 21 1.48 -2.03 -12.77
C LEU A 21 0.21 -2.87 -12.74
N LEU A 22 -0.95 -2.20 -12.84
CA LEU A 22 -2.27 -2.84 -12.93
C LEU A 22 -2.63 -3.29 -14.36
N GLN A 23 -1.77 -3.01 -15.34
CA GLN A 23 -1.99 -3.31 -16.76
C GLN A 23 -3.30 -2.73 -17.30
N VAL A 24 -3.65 -1.53 -16.85
CA VAL A 24 -4.78 -0.74 -17.34
C VAL A 24 -4.28 0.52 -18.02
N ASN A 25 -5.13 1.16 -18.82
CA ASN A 25 -4.76 2.46 -19.38
C ASN A 25 -4.91 3.57 -18.31
N LEU A 26 -4.17 4.66 -18.47
CA LEU A 26 -4.17 5.79 -17.52
C LEU A 26 -5.58 6.41 -17.36
N VAL A 27 -6.31 6.58 -18.45
CA VAL A 27 -7.67 7.15 -18.43
C VAL A 27 -8.63 6.29 -17.59
N HIS A 28 -8.50 4.97 -17.67
CA HIS A 28 -9.32 4.01 -16.94
C HIS A 28 -8.95 4.02 -15.45
N TRP A 29 -7.68 4.18 -15.14
CA TRP A 29 -7.22 4.44 -13.78
C TRP A 29 -7.81 5.74 -13.20
N GLU A 30 -7.76 6.86 -13.94
CA GLU A 30 -8.35 8.13 -13.53
C GLU A 30 -9.89 8.04 -13.33
N LEU A 31 -10.57 7.33 -14.24
CA LEU A 31 -12.01 7.09 -14.11
C LEU A 31 -12.33 6.20 -12.91
N PHE A 32 -11.45 5.28 -12.54
CA PHE A 32 -11.59 4.49 -11.32
C PHE A 32 -11.44 5.35 -10.07
N LEU A 33 -10.40 6.20 -10.00
CA LEU A 33 -10.17 7.10 -8.87
C LEU A 33 -11.34 8.05 -8.63
N THR A 34 -12.03 8.46 -9.70
CA THR A 34 -13.22 9.33 -9.62
C THR A 34 -14.54 8.58 -9.46
N GLY A 35 -14.51 7.25 -9.31
CA GLY A 35 -15.70 6.40 -9.15
C GLY A 35 -16.56 6.28 -10.41
N ARG A 36 -16.06 6.72 -11.57
CA ARG A 36 -16.78 6.72 -12.85
C ARG A 36 -16.67 5.39 -13.60
N SER A 37 -15.68 4.57 -13.28
CA SER A 37 -15.50 3.24 -13.87
C SER A 37 -14.96 2.25 -12.85
N SER A 38 -15.25 0.96 -13.02
CA SER A 38 -14.61 -0.10 -12.25
C SER A 38 -13.37 -0.61 -12.97
N LEU A 39 -12.36 -1.05 -12.22
CA LEU A 39 -11.22 -1.77 -12.78
C LEU A 39 -11.59 -3.20 -13.19
N PRO A 40 -10.85 -3.81 -14.13
CA PRO A 40 -10.94 -5.24 -14.40
C PRO A 40 -10.68 -6.05 -13.13
N THR A 41 -11.34 -7.21 -12.97
CA THR A 41 -11.22 -8.06 -11.77
C THR A 41 -9.78 -8.39 -11.42
N VAL A 42 -8.94 -8.68 -12.42
CA VAL A 42 -7.51 -8.99 -12.21
C VAL A 42 -6.75 -7.81 -11.62
N ALA A 43 -7.03 -6.59 -12.11
CA ALA A 43 -6.42 -5.37 -11.58
C ALA A 43 -6.91 -5.06 -10.16
N LEU A 44 -8.21 -5.29 -9.87
CA LEU A 44 -8.75 -5.16 -8.52
C LEU A 44 -8.06 -6.12 -7.54
N LEU A 45 -7.91 -7.39 -7.91
CA LEU A 45 -7.23 -8.38 -7.06
C LEU A 45 -5.80 -7.95 -6.75
N LYS A 46 -5.05 -7.53 -7.76
CA LYS A 46 -3.67 -7.06 -7.58
C LYS A 46 -3.60 -5.81 -6.70
N LEU A 47 -4.51 -4.85 -6.88
CA LEU A 47 -4.59 -3.67 -6.02
C LEU A 47 -4.92 -4.06 -4.57
N THR A 48 -5.85 -4.99 -4.36
CA THR A 48 -6.18 -5.51 -3.02
C THR A 48 -4.97 -6.18 -2.37
N GLU A 49 -4.20 -6.99 -3.10
CA GLU A 49 -2.97 -7.60 -2.58
C GLU A 49 -1.97 -6.54 -2.10
N MET A 50 -1.71 -5.52 -2.91
CA MET A 50 -0.80 -4.42 -2.56
C MET A 50 -1.24 -3.68 -1.30
N LEU A 51 -2.53 -3.35 -1.20
CA LEU A 51 -3.08 -2.66 -0.04
C LEU A 51 -3.08 -3.54 1.22
N THR A 52 -3.25 -4.85 1.06
CA THR A 52 -3.20 -5.81 2.18
C THR A 52 -1.81 -5.88 2.78
N VAL A 53 -0.76 -5.90 1.95
CA VAL A 53 0.64 -5.88 2.43
C VAL A 53 0.94 -4.64 3.26
N LEU A 54 0.46 -3.46 2.83
CA LEU A 54 0.63 -2.23 3.62
C LEU A 54 -0.05 -2.34 4.98
N LYS A 55 -1.29 -2.83 5.02
CA LYS A 55 -2.02 -3.02 6.27
C LYS A 55 -1.33 -4.01 7.22
N GLU A 56 -0.75 -5.09 6.70
CA GLU A 56 -0.03 -6.06 7.51
C GLU A 56 1.28 -5.49 8.07
N SER A 57 1.97 -4.63 7.31
CA SER A 57 3.21 -3.97 7.77
C SER A 57 3.00 -2.97 8.91
N GLU A 58 1.79 -2.39 9.04
CA GLU A 58 1.43 -1.55 10.19
C GLU A 58 1.13 -2.37 11.46
N ILE A 59 0.87 -3.68 11.32
CA ILE A 59 0.55 -4.58 12.43
C ILE A 59 1.83 -5.19 13.03
N GLU A 60 2.92 -5.26 12.27
CA GLU A 60 4.26 -5.54 12.80
C GLU A 60 4.88 -4.27 13.41
N GLU A 61 4.31 -3.79 14.52
CA GLU A 61 5.14 -3.03 15.46
C GLU A 61 6.32 -3.93 15.87
N PRO A 62 7.59 -3.47 15.78
CA PRO A 62 8.70 -4.25 16.28
C PRO A 62 8.44 -4.47 17.76
N ASP A 63 8.26 -5.73 18.14
CA ASP A 63 8.06 -6.16 19.51
C ASP A 63 9.21 -5.58 20.35
N ALA A 64 8.94 -4.46 21.02
CA ALA A 64 9.90 -3.74 21.85
C ALA A 64 10.35 -4.61 23.05
N ALA A 65 9.76 -5.80 23.24
CA ALA A 65 10.23 -6.81 24.18
C ALA A 65 11.50 -7.54 23.70
N VAL A 66 11.73 -7.70 22.39
CA VAL A 66 12.86 -8.51 21.88
C VAL A 66 14.20 -7.78 22.03
N VAL A 67 14.23 -6.45 21.98
CA VAL A 67 15.48 -5.66 22.11
C VAL A 67 16.03 -5.66 23.55
N LYS A 68 15.22 -5.99 24.56
CA LYS A 68 15.66 -5.98 25.97
C LYS A 68 16.38 -7.26 26.40
N GLU A 69 16.17 -8.39 25.73
CA GLU A 69 16.84 -9.65 26.10
C GLU A 69 18.28 -9.74 25.59
N GLU A 70 18.63 -9.04 24.51
CA GLU A 70 20.00 -9.03 23.95
C GLU A 70 20.97 -8.17 24.79
N GLN A 71 20.50 -7.09 25.41
CA GLN A 71 21.35 -6.18 26.20
C GLN A 71 21.79 -6.75 27.55
N VAL A 72 21.12 -7.79 28.06
CA VAL A 72 21.52 -8.46 29.32
C VAL A 72 22.65 -9.46 29.08
N ARG A 73 22.85 -9.95 27.85
CA ARG A 73 23.91 -10.93 27.53
C ARG A 73 25.28 -10.30 27.27
N ILE A 74 25.34 -9.02 26.92
CA ILE A 74 26.61 -8.32 26.64
C ILE A 74 27.27 -7.78 27.94
N ASN A 75 26.51 -7.64 29.03
CA ASN A 75 26.97 -7.11 30.32
C ASN A 75 27.21 -8.18 31.41
N LYS A 76 27.31 -9.47 31.05
CA LYS A 76 27.64 -10.56 31.98
C LYS A 76 28.91 -11.27 31.55
#